data_AF-X0ZRZ3-F1
#
_entry.id   AF-X0ZRZ3-F1
#
_cell.length_a   1.000
_cell.length_b   1.000
_cell.length_c   1.000
_cell.angle_alpha   90.00
_cell.angle_beta   90.00
_cell.angle_gamma   90.00
#
_symmetry.space_group_name_H-M   'P 1'
#
loop_
_entity.id
_entity.type
_entity.pdbx_description
1 polymer ?
#
loop_
_entity_poly.entity_id
_entity_poly.type
_entity_poly.pdbx_seq_one_letter_code
_entity_poly.pdbx_strand_id
1 'polypeptide(L)' 'MFDKEEMKKIKQLKKEWEDNVVKKTLERFPERKEKFVTGSGKEVERLYTPENIKELDYAKDLNLPGQYP' A
#
# COMPACT_ATOMS: atom_id res chain seq x y z
N MET A 1 2.09 14.33 -6.62
CA MET A 1 2.60 13.80 -5.33
C MET A 1 3.84 12.94 -5.50
N PHE A 2 3.94 12.14 -6.57
CA PHE A 2 5.18 11.45 -6.95
C PHE A 2 5.32 11.53 -8.48
N ASP A 3 6.55 11.63 -8.98
CA ASP A 3 6.76 11.58 -10.42
C ASP A 3 6.63 10.13 -10.96
N LYS A 4 6.52 9.99 -12.28
CA LYS A 4 6.31 8.67 -12.90
C LYS A 4 7.47 7.70 -12.68
N GLU A 5 8.69 8.20 -12.56
CA GLU A 5 9.89 7.37 -12.41
C GLU A 5 10.04 6.89 -10.96
N GLU A 6 9.77 7.77 -10.00
CA GLU A 6 9.70 7.44 -8.59
C GLU A 6 8.59 6.42 -8.31
N MET A 7 7.42 6.57 -8.93
CA MET A 7 6.33 5.59 -8.83
C MET A 7 6.70 4.22 -9.38
N LYS A 8 7.41 4.16 -10.52
CA LYS A 8 7.93 2.90 -11.06
C LYS A 8 8.94 2.27 -10.10
N LYS A 9 9.83 3.07 -9.52
CA LYS A 9 10.83 2.61 -8.56
C LYS A 9 10.18 2.03 -7.31
N ILE A 10 9.18 2.70 -6.73
CA ILE A 10 8.44 2.24 -5.55
C ILE A 10 7.73 0.91 -5.85
N LYS A 11 7.09 0.80 -7.01
CA LYS A 11 6.44 -0.44 -7.45
C LYS A 11 7.43 -1.60 -7.57
N GLN A 12 8.59 -1.35 -8.16
CA GLN A 12 9.65 -2.35 -8.30
C GLN A 12 10.20 -2.78 -6.94
N LEU A 13 10.46 -1.82 -6.04
CA LEU A 13 10.93 -2.10 -4.68
C LEU A 13 9.94 -2.94 -3.88
N LYS A 14 8.62 -2.63 -3.96
CA LYS A 14 7.58 -3.42 -3.30
C LYS A 14 7.59 -4.87 -3.83
N LYS A 15 7.67 -5.04 -5.14
CA LYS A 15 7.72 -6.37 -5.77
C LYS A 15 8.96 -7.17 -5.35
N GLU A 16 10.14 -6.56 -5.40
CA GLU A 16 11.38 -7.21 -4.97
C GLU A 16 11.35 -7.62 -3.49
N TRP A 17 10.74 -6.79 -2.64
CA TRP A 17 10.55 -7.11 -1.24
C TRP A 17 9.58 -8.28 -1.03
N GLU A 18 8.47 -8.32 -1.78
CA GLU A 18 7.49 -9.43 -1.74
C GLU A 18 8.10 -10.75 -2.21
N ASP A 19 8.79 -10.75 -3.34
CA ASP A 19 9.35 -11.95 -3.97
C ASP A 19 10.51 -12.55 -3.16
N ASN A 20 11.27 -11.72 -2.42
CA ASN A 20 12.46 -12.15 -1.69
C ASN A 20 12.25 -12.23 -0.18
N VAL A 21 12.00 -11.09 0.47
CA VAL A 21 12.00 -10.98 1.94
C VAL A 21 10.73 -11.60 2.52
N VAL A 22 9.58 -11.25 1.96
CA VAL A 22 8.28 -11.76 2.43
C VAL A 22 8.18 -13.25 2.18
N LYS A 23 8.44 -13.72 0.95
CA LYS A 23 8.38 -15.14 0.61
C LYS A 23 9.23 -16.01 1.54
N LYS A 24 10.50 -15.65 1.74
CA LYS A 24 11.41 -16.36 2.66
C LYS A 24 10.89 -16.39 4.11
N THR A 25 10.22 -15.32 4.54
CA THR A 25 9.66 -15.23 5.89
C THR A 25 8.42 -16.12 6.02
N LEU A 26 7.52 -16.09 5.03
CA LEU A 26 6.29 -16.88 5.02
C LEU A 26 6.53 -18.38 4.93
N GLU A 27 7.59 -18.81 4.23
CA GLU A 27 8.01 -20.22 4.17
C GLU A 27 8.40 -20.77 5.55
N ARG A 28 8.96 -19.92 6.42
CA ARG A 28 9.36 -20.30 7.79
C ARG A 28 8.27 -20.03 8.82
N PHE A 29 7.54 -18.93 8.65
CA PHE A 29 6.54 -18.42 9.57
C PHE A 29 5.32 -17.93 8.78
N PRO A 30 4.33 -18.81 8.53
CA PRO A 30 3.15 -18.43 7.78
C PRO A 30 2.33 -17.36 8.52
N GLU A 31 1.60 -16.56 7.75
CA GLU A 31 0.67 -15.60 8.31
C GLU A 31 -0.48 -16.31 9.05
N ARG A 32 -0.97 -15.67 10.12
CA ARG A 32 -2.04 -16.24 10.96
C ARG A 32 -3.37 -16.45 10.24
N LYS A 33 -3.57 -15.75 9.11
CA LYS A 33 -4.78 -15.75 8.30
C LYS A 33 -4.37 -15.52 6.86
N GLU A 34 -5.09 -16.14 5.93
CA GLU A 34 -4.90 -15.90 4.50
C GLU A 34 -5.27 -14.47 4.10
N LYS A 35 -6.26 -13.88 4.79
CA LYS A 35 -6.72 -12.50 4.58
C LYS A 35 -6.90 -11.76 5.89
N PHE A 36 -6.54 -10.49 5.89
CA PHE A 36 -6.80 -9.57 6.98
C PHE A 36 -7.94 -8.65 6.58
N VAL A 37 -8.93 -8.51 7.46
CA VAL A 37 -10.16 -7.78 7.16
C VAL A 37 -10.50 -6.88 8.35
N THR A 38 -10.93 -5.65 8.09
CA THR A 38 -11.42 -4.71 9.11
C THR A 38 -12.76 -5.18 9.67
N GLY A 39 -13.21 -4.56 10.78
CA GLY A 39 -14.55 -4.83 11.34
C GLY A 39 -15.70 -4.52 10.37
N SER A 40 -15.47 -3.68 9.35
CA SER A 40 -16.43 -3.33 8.30
C SER A 40 -16.33 -4.22 7.05
N GLY A 41 -15.50 -5.27 7.06
CA GLY A 41 -15.39 -6.20 5.94
C GLY A 41 -14.41 -5.79 4.85
N LYS A 42 -13.62 -4.72 5.02
CA LYS A 42 -12.63 -4.30 4.01
C LYS A 42 -11.33 -5.08 4.18
N GLU A 43 -10.81 -5.64 3.09
CA GLU A 43 -9.52 -6.33 3.07
C GLU A 43 -8.37 -5.34 3.30
N VAL A 44 -7.37 -5.75 4.07
CA VAL A 44 -6.19 -4.95 4.45
C VAL A 44 -4.96 -5.58 3.82
N GLU A 45 -4.26 -4.82 2.98
CA GLU A 45 -3.01 -5.26 2.37
C GLU A 45 -1.86 -5.32 3.38
N ARG A 46 -0.85 -6.14 3.08
CA ARG A 46 0.36 -6.29 3.92
C ARG A 46 1.15 -4.99 4.07
N LEU A 47 1.25 -4.21 2.98
CA LEU A 47 1.99 -2.96 2.95
C LEU A 47 1.36 -1.99 1.94
N TYR A 48 0.98 -0.81 2.44
CA TYR A 48 0.54 0.30 1.61
C TYR A 48 1.73 1.18 1.23
N THR A 49 1.80 1.59 -0.02
CA THR A 49 2.80 2.49 -0.59
C THR A 49 2.12 3.63 -1.33
N PRO A 50 2.86 4.64 -1.81
CA PRO A 50 2.32 5.67 -2.69
C PRO A 50 1.54 5.14 -3.90
N GLU A 51 1.79 3.91 -4.37
CA GLU A 51 0.98 3.27 -5.43
C GLU A 51 -0.49 3.16 -5.05
N ASN A 52 -0.80 2.92 -3.77
CA ASN A 52 -2.17 2.76 -3.28
C ASN A 52 -2.96 4.07 -3.27
N ILE A 53 -2.30 5.22 -3.36
CA ILE A 53 -2.91 6.55 -3.40
C ILE A 53 -2.55 7.31 -4.69
N LYS A 54 -2.15 6.59 -5.75
CA LYS A 54 -1.70 7.21 -7.02
C LYS A 54 -2.76 8.11 -7.69
N GLU A 55 -4.04 7.84 -7.40
CA GLU A 55 -5.20 8.56 -7.96
C GLU A 55 -5.71 9.66 -7.03
N LEU A 56 -5.19 9.75 -5.81
CA LEU A 56 -5.57 10.76 -4.83
C LEU A 56 -5.04 12.13 -5.24
N ASP A 57 -5.93 13.08 -5.46
CA ASP A 57 -5.61 14.49 -5.57
C ASP A 57 -5.76 15.14 -4.20
N TYR A 58 -4.64 15.30 -3.47
CA TYR A 58 -4.67 15.82 -2.10
C TYR A 58 -5.45 17.12 -1.95
N ALA A 59 -5.31 18.05 -2.89
CA ALA A 59 -5.98 19.34 -2.80
C ALA A 59 -7.50 19.23 -3.04
N LYS A 60 -7.94 18.25 -3.82
CA LYS A 60 -9.36 18.07 -4.16
C LYS A 60 -10.08 16.99 -3.36
N ASP A 61 -9.37 16.04 -2.77
CA ASP A 61 -9.96 14.87 -2.13
C ASP A 61 -9.78 14.86 -0.60
N LEU A 62 -8.75 15.55 -0.08
CA LEU A 62 -8.44 15.60 1.35
C LEU A 62 -8.38 17.03 1.92
N ASN A 63 -7.91 17.96 1.09
CA ASN A 63 -7.70 19.37 1.37
C ASN A 63 -7.03 19.65 2.74
N LEU A 64 -7.27 20.84 3.29
CA LEU A 64 -6.75 21.29 4.58
C LEU A 64 -7.87 21.36 5.62
N PRO A 65 -7.56 21.19 6.92
CA PRO A 65 -8.56 21.27 7.97
C PRO A 65 -9.38 22.57 7.92
N GLY A 66 -10.71 22.43 7.93
CA GLY A 66 -11.64 23.56 7.84
C GLY A 66 -11.92 24.07 6.43
N GLN A 67 -11.38 23.41 5.38
CA GLN A 67 -11.72 23.68 3.99
C GLN A 67 -12.35 22.44 3.37
N TYR A 68 -13.39 22.63 2.55
CA TYR A 68 -14.04 21.54 1.82
C TYR A 68 -13.17 21.08 0.62
N PRO A 69 -13.15 19.79 0.27
CA PRO A 69 -13.75 18.69 1.02
C PRO A 69 -13.04 18.40 2.33
#